data_AF-A0A3S0R8A6-F1
#
_entry.id   AF-A0A3S0R8A6-F1
#
_cell.length_a   1.000
_cell.length_b   1.000
_cell.length_c   1.000
_cell.angle_alpha   90.00
_cell.angle_beta   90.00
_cell.angle_gamma   90.00
#
_symmetry.space_group_name_H-M   'P 1'
#
loop_
_entity.id
_entity.type
_entity.pdbx_description
1 polymer ?
#
loop_
_entity_poly.entity_id
_entity_poly.type
_entity_poly.pdbx_seq_one_letter_code
_entity_poly.pdbx_strand_id
1 'polypeptide(L)'
;MSVLPRVTELTRERISREFDDLGPDACLAEIKADLRQHNPELLDMARRWAGGGAEAASLMTAFGMFYRLLAAEADVPMGSSALNPLPRVSIEVRDAIVKRIDRTDNETFTREAIDNLEVINPELLQMAHGYASRRLDYGRTMRGFALLHEALLIQSRRDQASRH
;
A
#
# COMPACT_ATOMS: atom_id res chain seq x y z
N MET A 1 9.23 -17.16 -3.37
CA MET A 1 8.96 -16.11 -4.36
C MET A 1 7.82 -15.24 -3.83
N SER A 2 8.02 -13.92 -3.78
CA SER A 2 6.99 -12.93 -3.41
C SER A 2 5.74 -13.10 -4.28
N VAL A 3 4.53 -13.12 -3.68
CA VAL A 3 3.24 -13.22 -4.39
C VAL A 3 2.46 -11.90 -4.30
N LEU A 4 3.15 -10.78 -4.13
CA LEU A 4 2.48 -9.52 -4.39
C LEU A 4 2.31 -9.37 -5.91
N PRO A 5 1.11 -8.99 -6.37
CA PRO A 5 0.89 -8.71 -7.77
C PRO A 5 1.82 -7.58 -8.22
N ARG A 6 2.26 -7.66 -9.47
CA ARG A 6 3.10 -6.63 -10.07
C ARG A 6 2.23 -5.68 -10.88
N VAL A 7 2.23 -4.42 -10.49
CA VAL A 7 1.52 -3.36 -11.22
C VAL A 7 2.14 -3.16 -12.59
N THR A 8 1.27 -3.18 -13.60
CA THR A 8 1.58 -2.85 -14.99
C THR A 8 1.21 -1.40 -15.29
N GLU A 9 1.85 -0.84 -16.32
CA GLU A 9 1.53 0.49 -16.82
C GLU A 9 0.06 0.62 -17.24
N LEU A 10 -0.49 -0.41 -17.88
CA LEU A 10 -1.90 -0.45 -18.29
C LEU A 10 -2.84 -0.32 -17.08
N THR A 11 -2.58 -1.04 -16.00
CA THR A 11 -3.38 -0.92 -14.77
C THR A 11 -3.20 0.44 -14.12
N ARG A 12 -1.98 0.99 -14.13
CA ARG A 12 -1.69 2.35 -13.64
C ARG A 12 -2.55 3.39 -14.34
N GLU A 13 -2.61 3.35 -15.66
CA GLU A 13 -3.42 4.28 -16.45
C GLU A 13 -4.92 4.10 -16.22
N ARG A 14 -5.40 2.85 -16.20
CA ARG A 14 -6.81 2.54 -15.96
C ARG A 14 -7.29 3.05 -14.60
N ILE A 15 -6.54 2.78 -13.54
CA ILE A 15 -6.92 3.22 -12.18
C ILE A 15 -6.79 4.74 -12.03
N SER A 16 -5.84 5.38 -12.70
CA SER A 16 -5.77 6.85 -12.74
C SER A 16 -7.06 7.44 -13.30
N ARG A 17 -7.55 6.91 -14.44
CA ARG A 17 -8.82 7.36 -15.04
C ARG A 17 -10.02 7.08 -14.13
N GLU A 18 -10.06 5.93 -13.47
CA GLU A 18 -11.13 5.60 -12.50
C GLU A 18 -11.24 6.66 -11.39
N PHE A 19 -10.10 7.10 -10.84
CA PHE A 19 -10.07 8.15 -9.82
C PHE A 19 -10.44 9.53 -10.38
N ASP A 20 -10.10 9.81 -11.63
CA ASP A 20 -10.48 11.06 -12.31
C ASP A 20 -11.99 11.10 -12.62
N ASP A 21 -12.58 9.97 -13.03
CA ASP A 21 -13.98 9.85 -13.45
C ASP A 21 -14.96 9.80 -12.26
N LEU A 22 -14.67 8.97 -11.24
CA LEU A 22 -15.54 8.79 -10.07
C LEU A 22 -15.26 9.80 -8.95
N GLY A 23 -14.08 10.43 -9.01
CA GLY A 23 -13.59 11.34 -8.00
C GLY A 23 -12.87 10.60 -6.85
N PRO A 24 -11.78 11.20 -6.31
CA PRO A 24 -10.92 10.56 -5.32
C PRO A 24 -11.63 10.22 -4.01
N ASP A 25 -12.63 11.01 -3.61
CA ASP A 25 -13.35 10.81 -2.36
C ASP A 25 -14.27 9.58 -2.41
N ALA A 26 -14.94 9.35 -3.54
CA ALA A 26 -15.81 8.19 -3.75
C ALA A 26 -15.00 6.89 -3.75
N CYS A 27 -13.93 6.84 -4.57
CA CYS A 27 -13.01 5.70 -4.60
C CYS A 27 -12.42 5.41 -3.21
N LEU A 28 -11.99 6.45 -2.50
CA LEU A 28 -11.41 6.29 -1.17
C LEU A 28 -12.43 5.81 -0.13
N ALA A 29 -13.69 6.21 -0.23
CA ALA A 29 -14.75 5.75 0.67
C ALA A 29 -14.97 4.24 0.53
N GLU A 30 -15.03 3.74 -0.71
CA GLU A 30 -15.17 2.31 -1.01
C GLU A 30 -13.96 1.51 -0.52
N ILE A 31 -12.74 1.96 -0.84
CA ILE A 31 -11.49 1.32 -0.39
C ILE A 31 -11.42 1.27 1.14
N LYS A 32 -11.80 2.35 1.82
CA LYS A 32 -11.85 2.38 3.29
C LYS A 32 -12.91 1.43 3.84
N ALA A 33 -14.03 1.21 3.16
CA ALA A 33 -15.05 0.26 3.60
C ALA A 33 -14.52 -1.17 3.50
N ASP A 34 -13.93 -1.54 2.36
CA ASP A 34 -13.31 -2.85 2.15
C ASP A 34 -12.19 -3.14 3.17
N LEU A 35 -11.25 -2.20 3.32
CA LEU A 35 -10.14 -2.36 4.24
C LEU A 35 -10.58 -2.48 5.71
N ARG A 36 -11.65 -1.81 6.13
CA ARG A 36 -12.17 -1.97 7.51
C ARG A 36 -12.62 -3.41 7.78
N GLN A 37 -13.17 -4.08 6.77
CA GLN A 37 -13.68 -5.43 6.89
C GLN A 37 -12.55 -6.46 6.76
N HIS A 38 -11.60 -6.23 5.85
CA HIS A 38 -10.66 -7.26 5.41
C HIS A 38 -9.22 -7.02 5.81
N ASN A 39 -8.78 -5.77 6.00
CA ASN A 39 -7.39 -5.44 6.31
C ASN A 39 -7.27 -4.19 7.24
N PRO A 40 -7.87 -4.26 8.45
CA PRO A 40 -7.97 -3.10 9.34
C PRO A 40 -6.61 -2.60 9.83
N GLU A 41 -5.62 -3.49 9.97
CA GLU A 41 -4.26 -3.12 10.40
C GLU A 41 -3.54 -2.30 9.33
N LEU A 42 -3.67 -2.67 8.05
CA LEU A 42 -3.11 -1.88 6.95
C LEU A 42 -3.76 -0.48 6.88
N LEU A 43 -5.06 -0.40 7.10
CA LEU A 43 -5.77 0.89 7.17
C LEU A 43 -5.31 1.73 8.36
N ASP A 44 -5.07 1.13 9.52
CA ASP A 44 -4.53 1.83 10.68
C ASP A 44 -3.11 2.35 10.40
N MET A 45 -2.24 1.53 9.81
CA MET A 45 -0.90 1.94 9.38
C MET A 45 -0.96 3.13 8.41
N ALA A 46 -1.84 3.08 7.41
CA ALA A 46 -2.03 4.17 6.45
C ALA A 46 -2.52 5.47 7.13
N ARG A 47 -3.46 5.36 8.07
CA ARG A 47 -3.94 6.51 8.86
C ARG A 47 -2.83 7.13 9.71
N ARG A 48 -2.03 6.31 10.39
CA ARG A 48 -0.89 6.80 11.18
C ARG A 48 0.15 7.47 10.31
N TRP A 49 0.42 6.92 9.12
CA TRP A 49 1.32 7.54 8.15
C TRP A 49 0.79 8.89 7.66
N ALA A 50 -0.47 8.96 7.22
CA ALA A 50 -1.12 10.18 6.77
C ALA A 50 -1.15 11.25 7.88
N GLY A 51 -1.26 10.83 9.13
CA GLY A 51 -1.33 11.72 10.29
C GLY A 51 -2.64 12.52 10.31
N GLY A 52 -2.62 13.65 11.02
CA GLY A 52 -3.73 14.60 11.07
C GLY A 52 -3.47 15.85 10.24
N GLY A 53 -4.53 16.60 9.94
CA GLY A 53 -4.46 17.92 9.28
C GLY A 53 -4.82 17.90 7.80
N ALA A 54 -4.61 19.04 7.13
CA ALA A 54 -5.04 19.28 5.75
C ALA A 54 -4.41 18.30 4.74
N GLU A 55 -3.18 17.86 5.00
CA GLU A 55 -2.46 16.94 4.11
C GLU A 55 -2.90 15.48 4.22
N ALA A 56 -3.55 15.12 5.32
CA ALA A 56 -3.94 13.74 5.61
C ALA A 56 -4.93 13.21 4.57
N ALA A 57 -5.87 14.05 4.12
CA ALA A 57 -6.83 13.68 3.08
C ALA A 57 -6.12 13.27 1.79
N SER A 58 -5.18 14.10 1.31
CA SER A 58 -4.45 13.83 0.09
C SER A 58 -3.48 12.64 0.22
N LEU A 59 -2.86 12.42 1.39
CA LEU A 59 -2.05 11.21 1.64
C LEU A 59 -2.91 9.94 1.65
N MET A 60 -4.12 10.03 2.24
CA MET A 60 -5.08 8.92 2.20
C MET A 60 -5.58 8.64 0.79
N THR A 61 -5.77 9.64 -0.06
CA THR A 61 -6.07 9.45 -1.49
C THR A 61 -4.94 8.72 -2.20
N ALA A 62 -3.70 9.13 -1.95
CA ALA A 62 -2.52 8.50 -2.55
C ALA A 62 -2.37 7.04 -2.09
N PHE A 63 -2.65 6.76 -0.81
CA PHE A 63 -2.78 5.39 -0.30
C PHE A 63 -3.92 4.61 -0.98
N GLY A 64 -5.08 5.23 -1.17
CA GLY A 64 -6.20 4.60 -1.87
C GLY A 64 -5.80 4.16 -3.27
N MET A 65 -5.16 5.04 -4.03
CA MET A 65 -4.66 4.72 -5.37
C MET A 65 -3.62 3.59 -5.34
N PHE A 66 -2.65 3.66 -4.42
CA PHE A 66 -1.67 2.58 -4.19
C PHE A 66 -2.34 1.23 -3.97
N TYR A 67 -3.30 1.16 -3.04
CA TYR A 67 -3.99 -0.07 -2.70
C TYR A 67 -4.84 -0.58 -3.87
N ARG A 68 -5.55 0.32 -4.56
CA ARG A 68 -6.40 -0.02 -5.70
C ARG A 68 -5.60 -0.61 -6.85
N LEU A 69 -4.41 -0.09 -7.14
CA LEU A 69 -3.51 -0.63 -8.16
C LEU A 69 -3.13 -2.08 -7.85
N LEU A 70 -2.71 -2.35 -6.62
CA LEU A 70 -2.37 -3.69 -6.16
C LEU A 70 -3.60 -4.63 -6.23
N ALA A 71 -4.76 -4.17 -5.77
CA ALA A 71 -5.98 -4.96 -5.78
C ALA A 71 -6.48 -5.26 -7.20
N ALA A 72 -6.29 -4.34 -8.15
CA ALA A 72 -6.71 -4.49 -9.53
C ALA A 72 -5.89 -5.55 -10.29
N GLU A 73 -4.59 -5.64 -10.01
CA GLU A 73 -3.72 -6.69 -10.58
C GLU A 73 -3.92 -8.05 -9.93
N ALA A 74 -4.47 -8.08 -8.72
CA ALA A 74 -4.79 -9.30 -8.00
C ALA A 74 -6.09 -9.98 -8.50
N ASP A 75 -6.67 -9.48 -9.59
CA ASP A 75 -7.79 -10.03 -10.36
C ASP A 75 -9.12 -10.17 -9.58
N VAL A 76 -9.59 -9.06 -8.99
CA VAL A 76 -10.94 -8.97 -8.38
C VAL A 76 -11.81 -7.98 -9.15
N PRO A 77 -12.88 -8.46 -9.82
CA PRO A 77 -14.02 -7.62 -10.14
C PRO A 77 -14.70 -7.18 -8.84
N MET A 78 -14.88 -5.86 -8.65
CA MET A 78 -15.69 -5.33 -7.55
C MET A 78 -17.08 -5.98 -7.59
N GLY A 79 -17.38 -6.86 -6.65
CA GLY A 79 -18.70 -7.51 -6.53
C GLY A 79 -18.70 -9.03 -6.29
N SER A 80 -17.56 -9.73 -6.38
CA SER A 80 -17.51 -11.16 -6.03
C SER A 80 -17.03 -11.36 -4.59
N SER A 81 -17.82 -12.05 -3.78
CA SER A 81 -17.58 -12.39 -2.36
C SER A 81 -16.42 -13.39 -2.13
N ALA A 82 -15.55 -13.60 -3.13
CA ALA A 82 -14.38 -14.46 -3.04
C ALA A 82 -13.15 -13.64 -2.58
N LEU A 83 -13.11 -13.39 -1.26
CA LEU A 83 -11.94 -13.11 -0.41
C LEU A 83 -10.72 -12.43 -1.07
N ASN A 84 -10.72 -11.10 -0.99
CA ASN A 84 -9.58 -10.18 -0.91
C ASN A 84 -8.17 -10.83 -1.17
N PRO A 85 -7.62 -10.72 -2.39
CA PRO A 85 -6.41 -11.44 -2.81
C PRO A 85 -5.12 -10.81 -2.28
N LEU A 86 -5.21 -9.62 -1.67
CA LEU A 86 -4.08 -9.02 -1.01
C LEU A 86 -3.91 -9.62 0.39
N PRO A 87 -2.66 -9.90 0.81
CA PRO A 87 -2.39 -10.42 2.14
C PRO A 87 -2.99 -9.53 3.24
N ARG A 88 -3.76 -10.14 4.15
CA ARG A 88 -4.33 -9.45 5.31
C ARG A 88 -3.24 -9.22 6.34
N VAL A 89 -2.79 -7.98 6.50
CA VAL A 89 -1.76 -7.63 7.48
C VAL A 89 -2.28 -7.94 8.87
N SER A 90 -1.56 -8.80 9.58
CA SER A 90 -1.87 -9.16 10.94
C SER A 90 -1.22 -8.20 11.93
N ILE A 91 -1.71 -8.20 13.17
CA ILE A 91 -1.14 -7.41 14.25
C ILE A 91 0.32 -7.80 14.52
N GLU A 92 0.64 -9.09 14.38
CA GLU A 92 2.00 -9.62 14.56
C GLU A 92 2.95 -9.10 13.49
N VAL A 93 2.51 -8.96 12.23
CA VAL A 93 3.34 -8.38 11.16
C VAL A 93 3.60 -6.90 11.42
N ARG A 94 2.57 -6.15 11.81
CA ARG A 94 2.72 -4.74 12.21
C ARG A 94 3.74 -4.60 13.35
N ASP A 95 3.62 -5.41 14.39
CA ASP A 95 4.52 -5.36 15.55
C ASP A 95 5.94 -5.83 15.20
N ALA A 96 6.09 -6.77 14.27
CA ALA A 96 7.39 -7.19 13.75
C ALA A 96 8.09 -6.07 12.96
N ILE A 97 7.33 -5.28 12.19
CA ILE A 97 7.87 -4.12 11.47
C ILE A 97 8.36 -3.06 12.45
N VAL A 98 7.58 -2.74 13.49
CA VAL A 98 7.99 -1.79 14.54
C VAL A 98 9.29 -2.27 15.19
N LYS A 99 9.35 -3.54 15.63
CA LYS A 99 10.57 -4.13 16.19
C LYS A 99 11.76 -4.11 15.23
N ARG A 100 11.52 -4.25 13.92
CA ARG A 100 12.57 -4.17 12.91
C ARG A 100 13.09 -2.74 12.78
N ILE A 101 12.21 -1.74 12.73
CA ILE A 101 12.60 -0.33 12.69
C ILE A 101 13.43 0.04 13.93
N ASP A 102 13.03 -0.42 15.12
CA ASP A 102 13.75 -0.14 16.37
C ASP A 102 15.17 -0.72 16.41
N ARG A 103 15.40 -1.86 15.73
CA ARG A 103 16.72 -2.52 15.62
C ARG A 103 17.56 -1.99 14.45
N THR A 104 16.84 -1.70 13.36
CA THR A 104 17.20 -1.19 12.03
C THR A 104 17.94 0.12 12.03
N ASP A 105 17.44 1.05 12.84
CA ASP A 105 17.30 2.45 12.47
C ASP A 105 16.29 2.67 11.33
N ASN A 106 15.59 3.81 11.37
CA ASN A 106 14.49 4.12 10.46
C ASN A 106 14.95 4.38 9.03
N GLU A 107 16.16 4.92 8.85
CA GLU A 107 16.71 5.27 7.55
C GLU A 107 17.13 4.02 6.78
N THR A 108 17.81 3.09 7.46
CA THR A 108 18.16 1.78 6.91
C THR A 108 16.92 0.96 6.54
N PHE A 109 15.92 0.89 7.42
CA PHE A 109 14.66 0.21 7.09
C PHE A 109 13.98 0.82 5.86
N THR A 110 13.92 2.15 5.79
CA THR A 110 13.26 2.85 4.66
C THR A 110 13.95 2.54 3.35
N ARG A 111 15.28 2.58 3.33
CA ARG A 111 16.09 2.28 2.14
C ARG A 111 15.85 0.86 1.66
N GLU A 112 15.94 -0.14 2.55
CA GLU A 112 15.67 -1.54 2.19
C GLU A 112 14.24 -1.74 1.65
N ALA A 113 13.25 -1.06 2.24
CA ALA A 113 11.87 -1.15 1.80
C ALA A 113 11.65 -0.49 0.43
N ILE A 114 12.35 0.62 0.13
CA ILE A 114 12.33 1.25 -1.20
C ILE A 114 13.02 0.36 -2.23
N ASP A 115 14.19 -0.21 -1.92
CA ASP A 115 14.92 -1.12 -2.81
C ASP A 115 14.06 -2.35 -3.15
N ASN A 116 13.37 -2.92 -2.15
CA ASN A 116 12.41 -4.00 -2.38
C ASN A 116 11.25 -3.58 -3.28
N LEU A 117 10.70 -2.39 -3.07
CA LEU A 117 9.60 -1.86 -3.88
C LEU A 117 10.05 -1.64 -5.33
N GLU A 118 11.25 -1.12 -5.55
CA GLU A 118 11.83 -0.91 -6.89
C GLU A 118 11.97 -2.22 -7.66
N VAL A 119 12.52 -3.26 -7.00
CA VAL A 119 12.75 -4.57 -7.63
C VAL A 119 11.42 -5.29 -7.93
N ILE A 120 10.44 -5.22 -7.02
CA ILE A 120 9.22 -6.00 -7.12
C ILE A 120 8.14 -5.29 -7.95
N ASN A 121 8.02 -3.96 -7.80
CA ASN A 121 6.89 -3.17 -8.27
C ASN A 121 7.32 -1.76 -8.75
N PRO A 122 8.08 -1.65 -9.85
CA PRO A 122 8.61 -0.37 -10.34
C PRO A 122 7.52 0.64 -10.74
N GLU A 123 6.38 0.19 -11.29
CA GLU A 123 5.25 1.07 -11.63
C GLU A 123 4.61 1.70 -10.39
N LEU A 124 4.52 0.91 -9.30
CA LEU A 124 4.00 1.39 -8.03
C LEU A 124 4.96 2.39 -7.38
N LEU A 125 6.27 2.15 -7.53
CA LEU A 125 7.31 3.12 -7.15
C LEU A 125 7.19 4.42 -7.95
N GLN A 126 7.00 4.33 -9.27
CA GLN A 126 6.85 5.51 -10.13
C GLN A 126 5.62 6.32 -9.72
N MET A 127 4.50 5.68 -9.40
CA MET A 127 3.31 6.34 -8.87
C MET A 127 3.64 7.04 -7.54
N ALA A 128 4.29 6.34 -6.61
CA ALA A 128 4.71 6.90 -5.32
C ALA A 128 5.62 8.14 -5.50
N HIS A 129 6.60 8.07 -6.40
CA HIS A 129 7.46 9.21 -6.76
C HIS A 129 6.66 10.37 -7.38
N GLY A 130 5.72 10.08 -8.27
CA GLY A 130 4.85 11.09 -8.87
C GLY A 130 4.04 11.86 -7.82
N TYR A 131 3.57 11.19 -6.78
CA TYR A 131 2.91 11.84 -5.64
C TYR A 131 3.89 12.58 -4.72
N ALA A 132 5.00 11.94 -4.35
CA ALA A 132 5.97 12.49 -3.41
C ALA A 132 6.68 13.74 -3.95
N SER A 133 6.97 13.79 -5.24
CA SER A 133 7.65 14.93 -5.90
C SER A 133 6.87 16.25 -5.84
N ARG A 134 5.55 16.18 -5.62
CA ARG A 134 4.67 17.35 -5.51
C ARG A 134 4.48 17.81 -4.05
N ARG A 135 5.15 17.17 -3.10
CA ARG A 135 5.03 17.41 -1.66
C ARG A 135 6.29 18.08 -1.12
N LEU A 136 6.13 18.88 -0.06
CA LEU A 136 7.24 19.46 0.68
C LEU A 136 8.07 18.38 1.39
N ASP A 137 7.41 17.31 1.86
CA ASP A 137 8.05 16.19 2.56
C ASP A 137 8.04 14.91 1.71
N TYR A 138 8.92 14.92 0.69
CA TYR A 138 9.15 13.79 -0.20
C TYR A 138 9.52 12.51 0.57
N GLY A 139 10.45 12.63 1.52
CA GLY A 139 11.00 11.49 2.27
C GLY A 139 9.93 10.78 3.10
N ARG A 140 9.10 11.52 3.84
CA ARG A 140 7.99 10.94 4.61
C ARG A 140 6.95 10.28 3.71
N THR A 141 6.69 10.85 2.54
CA THR A 141 5.72 10.29 1.58
C THR A 141 6.22 8.96 1.03
N MET A 142 7.46 8.90 0.54
CA MET A 142 8.07 7.67 0.03
C MET A 142 8.18 6.59 1.11
N ARG A 143 8.58 6.97 2.32
CA ARG A 143 8.67 6.05 3.46
C ARG A 143 7.35 5.35 3.77
N GLY A 144 6.22 6.05 3.66
CA GLY A 144 4.91 5.44 3.90
C GLY A 144 4.54 4.41 2.86
N PHE A 145 4.73 4.71 1.58
CA PHE A 145 4.48 3.74 0.51
C PHE A 145 5.35 2.49 0.65
N ALA A 146 6.64 2.69 0.95
CA ALA A 146 7.56 1.59 1.21
C ALA A 146 7.15 0.75 2.42
N LEU A 147 6.76 1.39 3.54
CA LEU A 147 6.26 0.70 4.74
C LEU A 147 5.01 -0.16 4.44
N LEU A 148 4.06 0.40 3.71
CA LEU A 148 2.80 -0.28 3.38
C LEU A 148 3.03 -1.47 2.43
N HIS A 149 3.92 -1.31 1.44
CA HIS A 149 4.33 -2.41 0.56
C HIS A 149 5.03 -3.52 1.33
N GLU A 150 6.01 -3.17 2.15
CA GLU A 150 6.79 -4.12 2.95
C GLU A 150 5.89 -4.89 3.91
N ALA A 151 4.86 -4.25 4.49
CA ALA A 151 3.88 -4.93 5.35
C ALA A 151 3.10 -6.03 4.61
N LEU A 152 2.60 -5.71 3.42
CA LEU A 152 1.94 -6.68 2.55
C LEU A 152 2.90 -7.80 2.13
N LEU A 153 4.17 -7.47 1.88
CA LEU A 153 5.18 -8.42 1.45
C LEU A 153 5.55 -9.41 2.57
N ILE A 154 5.76 -8.92 3.79
CA ILE A 154 6.04 -9.76 4.96
C ILE A 154 4.86 -10.68 5.25
N GLN A 155 3.63 -10.15 5.20
CA GLN A 155 2.43 -10.98 5.37
C GLN A 155 2.33 -12.05 4.29
N SER A 156 2.53 -11.70 3.01
CA SER A 156 2.52 -12.67 1.89
C SER A 156 3.48 -13.84 2.14
N ARG A 157 4.72 -13.54 2.55
CA ARG A 157 5.74 -14.55 2.85
C ARG A 157 5.36 -15.42 4.04
N ARG A 158 4.73 -14.85 5.06
CA ARG A 158 4.25 -15.58 6.23
C ARG A 158 3.11 -16.53 5.87
N ASP A 159 2.14 -16.06 5.09
CA ASP A 159 1.01 -16.87 4.62
C ASP A 159 1.49 -18.06 3.77
N GLN A 160 2.54 -17.87 2.96
CA GLN A 160 3.19 -18.96 2.24
C GLN A 160 3.87 -19.97 3.18
N ALA A 161 4.62 -19.48 4.18
CA ALA A 161 5.32 -20.35 5.11
C ALA A 161 4.37 -21.19 5.97
N SER A 162 3.17 -20.69 6.26
CA SER A 162 2.13 -21.44 6.98
C SER A 162 1.34 -22.43 6.10
N ARG A 163 1.50 -22.38 4.78
CA ARG A 163 0.87 -23.33 3.83
C ARG A 163 1.75 -24.54 3.51
N HIS A 164 2.99 -24.56 3.98
CA HIS A 164 3.94 -25.67 3.88
C HIS A 164 4.11 -26.36 5.22
#